data_AF-A4A4U4-F1
#
_entry.id   AF-A4A4U4-F1
#
_cell.length_a   1.000
_cell.length_b   1.000
_cell.length_c   1.000
_cell.angle_alpha   90.00
_cell.angle_beta   90.00
_cell.angle_gamma   90.00
#
_symmetry.space_group_name_H-M   'P 1'
#
loop_
_entity.id
_entity.type
_entity.pdbx_description
1 polymer ?
#
loop_
_entity_poly.entity_id
_entity_poly.type
_entity_poly.pdbx_seq_one_letter_code
_entity_poly.pdbx_strand_id
1 'polypeptide(L)'
;MKRFSNEKNPSTVTVFLRRHCYLALLSTLLIGCDDSGNAVKYVCTEPLNSYLDQARVNITNDYEVERSQQLLAVCPDQGYHRRYEFEFDASALLAKRQSDAEVDAKWCNETTSRKVTAELDASTSVLTFSFIYPWATSTGKYPKTKFRIERNSMRGGFFNDIDWQCELAGVNQE
;
A
#
# COMPACT_ATOMS: atom_id res chain seq x y z
N MET A 1 -50.92 22.25 -69.02
CA MET A 1 -50.22 23.42 -68.45
C MET A 1 -48.92 22.95 -67.81
N LYS A 2 -47.78 23.58 -68.17
CA LYS A 2 -46.52 23.83 -67.42
C LYS A 2 -45.96 22.70 -66.50
N ARG A 3 -44.67 22.37 -66.41
CA ARG A 3 -43.36 22.82 -66.94
C ARG A 3 -42.30 21.80 -66.45
N PHE A 4 -41.23 21.65 -67.21
CA PHE A 4 -39.81 21.43 -66.86
C PHE A 4 -39.36 20.55 -65.67
N SER A 5 -38.50 19.60 -66.04
CA SER A 5 -37.33 18.98 -65.39
C SER A 5 -36.78 19.55 -64.07
N ASN A 6 -36.26 18.66 -63.20
CA ASN A 6 -34.84 18.73 -62.80
C ASN A 6 -34.30 17.44 -62.15
N GLU A 7 -33.09 17.06 -62.60
CA GLU A 7 -31.94 16.45 -61.89
C GLU A 7 -32.12 15.14 -61.06
N LYS A 8 -31.56 13.98 -61.46
CA LYS A 8 -30.17 13.49 -61.21
C LYS A 8 -29.70 13.77 -59.76
N ASN A 9 -29.27 12.84 -58.91
CA ASN A 9 -28.51 11.60 -59.09
C ASN A 9 -28.63 10.72 -57.82
N PRO A 10 -28.33 9.40 -57.88
CA PRO A 10 -28.52 8.42 -56.81
C PRO A 10 -27.23 8.18 -56.00
N SER A 11 -27.35 7.38 -54.92
CA SER A 11 -26.35 6.51 -54.26
C SER A 11 -26.54 6.55 -52.74
N THR A 12 -26.38 5.51 -51.92
CA THR A 12 -26.19 4.07 -52.05
C THR A 12 -26.38 3.53 -50.62
N VAL A 13 -27.18 2.47 -50.51
CA VAL A 13 -27.36 1.48 -49.43
C VAL A 13 -26.22 1.32 -48.42
N THR A 14 -26.53 1.18 -47.12
CA THR A 14 -26.08 0.02 -46.28
C THR A 14 -26.96 -0.10 -45.01
N VAL A 15 -27.60 -1.26 -44.83
CA VAL A 15 -28.27 -1.71 -43.60
C VAL A 15 -27.24 -2.42 -42.73
N PHE A 16 -27.15 -2.14 -41.41
CA PHE A 16 -26.67 -3.11 -40.43
C PHE A 16 -27.26 -2.89 -39.03
N LEU A 17 -27.77 -3.99 -38.48
CA LEU A 17 -28.27 -4.15 -37.11
C LEU A 17 -27.25 -3.69 -36.05
N ARG A 18 -27.73 -2.99 -35.01
CA ARG A 18 -27.09 -3.00 -33.69
C ARG A 18 -28.11 -3.32 -32.59
N ARG A 19 -28.17 -4.61 -32.22
CA ARG A 19 -28.32 -5.02 -30.80
C ARG A 19 -27.17 -4.38 -30.05
N HIS A 20 -27.38 -3.62 -28.98
CA HIS A 20 -26.44 -3.51 -27.85
C HIS A 20 -27.16 -2.99 -26.60
N CYS A 21 -27.19 -3.87 -25.60
CA CYS A 21 -27.21 -3.69 -24.15
C CYS A 21 -28.13 -2.65 -23.49
N TYR A 22 -29.13 -3.19 -22.78
CA TYR A 22 -29.69 -2.62 -21.56
C TYR A 22 -28.63 -2.56 -20.43
N LEU A 23 -28.74 -1.50 -19.61
CA LEU A 23 -28.27 -1.32 -18.23
C LEU A 23 -26.80 -1.58 -17.88
N ALA A 24 -26.11 -0.49 -17.53
CA ALA A 24 -25.57 -0.34 -16.18
C ALA A 24 -25.37 1.15 -15.89
N LEU A 25 -26.33 1.72 -15.16
CA LEU A 25 -26.18 2.94 -14.38
C LEU A 25 -24.98 2.78 -13.45
N LEU A 26 -23.85 3.37 -13.80
CA LEU A 26 -22.73 3.71 -12.91
C LEU A 26 -21.95 4.85 -13.57
N SER A 27 -22.69 5.90 -13.89
CA SER A 27 -22.13 7.16 -14.32
C SER A 27 -21.50 7.84 -13.10
N THR A 28 -20.17 7.95 -13.16
CA THR A 28 -19.47 9.22 -12.92
C THR A 28 -19.75 9.90 -11.58
N LEU A 29 -19.04 9.46 -10.54
CA LEU A 29 -18.50 10.38 -9.55
C LEU A 29 -17.02 10.60 -9.91
N LEU A 30 -16.80 11.65 -10.70
CA LEU A 30 -15.65 12.55 -10.68
C LEU A 30 -14.31 11.90 -10.27
N ILE A 31 -13.68 11.20 -11.21
CA ILE A 31 -12.22 11.11 -11.24
C ILE A 31 -11.75 12.50 -11.69
N GLY A 32 -11.47 13.37 -10.73
CA GLY A 32 -10.61 14.52 -10.99
C GLY A 32 -9.27 13.98 -11.45
N CYS A 33 -8.88 14.31 -12.68
CA CYS A 33 -7.47 14.32 -13.07
C CYS A 33 -6.77 15.37 -12.19
N ASP A 34 -6.32 14.94 -11.01
CA ASP A 34 -5.29 15.66 -10.27
C ASP A 34 -3.95 15.00 -10.59
N ASP A 35 -3.19 15.65 -11.47
CA ASP A 35 -1.87 15.25 -11.94
C ASP A 35 -0.76 15.51 -10.88
N SER A 36 -1.09 15.49 -9.58
CA SER A 36 -0.09 15.64 -8.51
C SER A 36 -0.30 14.87 -7.19
N GLY A 37 -1.38 14.10 -6.99
CA GLY A 37 -1.82 13.77 -5.62
C GLY A 37 -2.18 12.32 -5.26
N ASN A 38 -2.06 11.33 -6.15
CA ASN A 38 -2.68 10.01 -5.94
C ASN A 38 -1.73 8.95 -5.32
N ALA A 39 -0.91 9.32 -4.34
CA ALA A 39 -0.12 8.36 -3.58
C ALA A 39 -0.97 7.75 -2.45
N VAL A 40 -0.97 6.42 -2.34
CA VAL A 40 -1.57 5.70 -1.22
C VAL A 40 -0.49 5.46 -0.18
N LYS A 41 -0.74 5.86 1.06
CA LYS A 41 0.16 5.64 2.19
C LYS A 41 -0.47 4.75 3.26
N TYR A 42 0.23 3.68 3.61
CA TYR A 42 -0.06 2.88 4.82
C TYR A 42 1.00 3.13 5.87
N VAL A 43 0.58 3.36 7.10
CA VAL A 43 1.46 3.42 8.27
C VAL A 43 1.17 2.20 9.12
N CYS A 44 2.19 1.41 9.42
CA CYS A 44 2.07 0.21 10.25
C CYS A 44 3.03 0.30 11.44
N THR A 45 2.52 0.06 12.63
CA THR A 45 3.27 0.08 13.89
C THR A 45 3.19 -1.27 14.60
N GLU A 46 4.35 -1.77 15.01
CA GLU A 46 4.46 -2.91 15.92
C GLU A 46 4.11 -2.44 17.34
N PRO A 47 3.08 -3.02 17.98
CA PRO A 47 2.72 -2.67 19.35
C PRO A 47 3.89 -2.94 20.30
N LEU A 48 4.24 -1.95 21.12
CA LEU A 48 5.34 -2.07 22.07
C LEU A 48 5.10 -3.20 23.08
N ASN A 49 3.87 -3.37 23.58
CA ASN A 49 3.57 -4.33 24.64
C ASN A 49 3.81 -5.79 24.22
N SER A 50 3.38 -6.19 23.02
CA SER A 50 3.64 -7.55 22.50
C SER A 50 5.14 -7.85 22.45
N TYR A 51 5.94 -6.88 22.00
CA TYR A 51 7.39 -7.00 21.97
C TYR A 51 7.99 -7.10 23.38
N LEU A 52 7.56 -6.24 24.32
CA LEU A 52 8.04 -6.26 25.69
C LEU A 52 7.71 -7.56 26.43
N ASP A 53 6.53 -8.12 26.19
CA ASP A 53 6.13 -9.40 26.79
C ASP A 53 6.97 -10.55 26.24
N GLN A 54 7.26 -10.58 24.94
CA GLN A 54 8.19 -11.56 24.36
C GLN A 54 9.63 -11.37 24.87
N ALA A 55 10.09 -10.11 25.00
CA ALA A 55 11.41 -9.81 25.52
C ALA A 55 11.55 -10.30 26.97
N ARG A 56 10.58 -10.02 27.84
CA ARG A 56 10.58 -10.47 29.25
C ARG A 56 10.71 -11.98 29.41
N VAL A 57 10.13 -12.76 28.50
CA VAL A 57 10.20 -14.23 28.52
C VAL A 57 11.53 -14.77 27.98
N ASN A 58 12.14 -14.06 27.01
CA ASN A 58 13.28 -14.56 26.24
C ASN A 58 14.62 -13.89 26.57
N ILE A 59 14.66 -12.95 27.51
CA ILE A 59 15.92 -12.36 27.99
C ILE A 59 16.71 -13.45 28.72
N THR A 60 17.76 -13.94 28.08
CA THR A 60 18.60 -15.04 28.58
C THR A 60 19.98 -14.59 29.03
N ASN A 61 20.35 -13.32 28.78
CA ASN A 61 21.64 -12.75 29.16
C ASN A 61 21.59 -11.24 29.39
N ASP A 62 22.59 -10.71 30.09
CA ASP A 62 22.70 -9.30 30.51
C ASP A 62 22.73 -8.30 29.34
N TYR A 63 23.24 -8.71 28.17
CA TYR A 63 23.27 -7.85 26.98
C TYR A 63 21.86 -7.62 26.40
N GLU A 64 21.00 -8.64 26.42
CA GLU A 64 19.60 -8.53 26.03
C GLU A 64 18.80 -7.71 27.05
N VAL A 65 19.17 -7.78 28.34
CA VAL A 65 18.62 -6.92 29.40
C VAL A 65 18.93 -5.46 29.11
N GLU A 66 20.20 -5.08 28.93
CA GLU A 66 20.62 -3.69 28.72
C GLU A 66 20.03 -3.08 27.44
N ARG A 67 20.05 -3.83 26.33
CA ARG A 67 19.41 -3.39 25.08
C ARG A 67 17.91 -3.20 25.23
N SER A 68 17.24 -4.12 25.92
CA SER A 68 15.80 -4.02 26.19
C SER A 68 15.49 -2.88 27.15
N GLN A 69 16.35 -2.60 28.13
CA GLN A 69 16.20 -1.48 29.07
C GLN A 69 16.31 -0.12 28.38
N GLN A 70 17.24 0.05 27.43
CA GLN A 70 17.31 1.28 26.63
C GLN A 70 16.07 1.47 25.77
N LEU A 71 15.56 0.40 25.15
CA LEU A 71 14.31 0.45 24.39
C LEU A 71 13.11 0.76 25.31
N LEU A 72 13.05 0.14 26.49
CA LEU A 72 12.04 0.37 27.52
C LEU A 72 12.04 1.80 28.08
N ALA A 73 13.18 2.50 28.05
CA ALA A 73 13.27 3.88 28.52
C ALA A 73 12.81 4.90 27.46
N VAL A 74 12.97 4.60 26.18
CA VAL A 74 12.76 5.57 25.08
C VAL A 74 11.43 5.35 24.36
N CYS A 75 11.01 4.10 24.18
CA CYS A 75 9.89 3.73 23.32
C CYS A 75 8.48 3.90 23.92
N PRO A 76 8.25 3.88 25.26
CA PRO A 76 6.90 4.10 25.81
C PRO A 76 6.26 5.41 25.37
N ASP A 77 7.05 6.49 25.24
CA ASP A 77 6.54 7.79 24.81
C ASP A 77 6.13 7.82 23.32
N GLN A 78 6.61 6.86 22.52
CA GLN A 78 6.32 6.75 21.08
C GLN A 78 5.16 5.79 20.79
N GLY A 79 4.82 4.89 21.72
CA GLY A 79 3.70 3.95 21.59
C GLY A 79 3.94 2.75 20.64
N TYR A 80 5.12 2.65 20.00
CA TYR A 80 5.48 1.56 19.10
C TYR A 80 6.94 1.11 19.29
N HIS A 81 7.28 -0.10 18.83
CA HIS A 81 8.67 -0.56 18.77
C HIS A 81 9.29 -0.32 17.38
N ARG A 82 8.60 -0.75 16.33
CA ARG A 82 8.94 -0.49 14.92
C ARG A 82 7.79 0.19 14.18
N ARG A 83 8.12 1.09 13.27
CA ARG A 83 7.16 1.77 12.38
C ARG A 83 7.62 1.66 10.93
N TYR A 84 6.70 1.32 10.05
CA TYR A 84 6.91 1.26 8.61
C TYR A 84 5.84 2.11 7.93
N GLU A 85 6.26 3.00 7.05
CA GLU A 85 5.39 3.67 6.09
C GLU A 85 5.60 3.04 4.71
N PHE A 86 4.50 2.71 4.02
CA PHE A 86 4.50 2.18 2.67
C PHE A 86 3.79 3.17 1.78
N GLU A 87 4.45 3.67 0.75
CA GLU A 87 3.91 4.65 -0.19
C GLU A 87 4.00 4.13 -1.62
N PHE A 88 2.90 4.17 -2.36
CA PHE A 88 2.83 3.70 -3.73
C PHE A 88 1.71 4.39 -4.51
N ASP A 89 1.75 4.34 -5.84
CA ASP A 89 0.74 4.96 -6.69
C ASP A 89 -0.62 4.24 -6.60
N ALA A 90 -1.71 4.99 -6.48
CA ALA A 90 -3.07 4.43 -6.36
C ALA A 90 -3.46 3.52 -7.53
N SER A 91 -2.90 3.73 -8.72
CA SER A 91 -3.14 2.87 -9.89
C SER A 91 -2.69 1.42 -9.68
N ALA A 92 -1.75 1.17 -8.74
CA ALA A 92 -1.34 -0.17 -8.35
C ALA A 92 -2.50 -0.98 -7.74
N LEU A 93 -3.55 -0.32 -7.23
CA LEU A 93 -4.74 -1.00 -6.71
C LEU A 93 -5.74 -1.42 -7.81
N LEU A 94 -5.67 -0.80 -9.00
CA LEU A 94 -6.67 -0.96 -10.07
C LEU A 94 -6.36 -2.10 -11.03
N ALA A 95 -5.13 -2.63 -11.00
CA ALA A 95 -4.76 -3.83 -11.73
C ALA A 95 -3.92 -4.69 -10.78
N LYS A 96 -4.20 -6.01 -10.71
CA LYS A 96 -3.37 -7.00 -9.98
C LYS A 96 -1.97 -7.05 -10.61
N ARG A 97 -1.17 -6.02 -10.39
CA ARG A 97 0.11 -5.76 -11.03
C ARG A 97 1.15 -5.58 -9.96
N GLN A 98 2.35 -5.99 -10.31
CA GLN A 98 3.53 -5.62 -9.55
C GLN A 98 3.84 -4.14 -9.83
N SER A 99 4.09 -3.37 -8.78
CA SER A 99 4.54 -1.98 -8.86
C SER A 99 5.67 -1.74 -7.87
N ASP A 100 6.41 -0.66 -8.05
CA ASP A 100 7.35 -0.21 -7.03
C ASP A 100 6.60 0.55 -5.92
N ALA A 101 7.13 0.46 -4.71
CA ALA A 101 6.70 1.19 -3.54
C ALA A 101 7.92 1.72 -2.78
N GLU A 102 7.79 2.87 -2.12
CA GLU A 102 8.77 3.34 -1.14
C GLU A 102 8.39 2.80 0.24
N VAL A 103 9.39 2.30 0.96
CA VAL A 103 9.25 1.87 2.35
C VAL A 103 10.14 2.74 3.21
N ASP A 104 9.52 3.47 4.13
CA ASP A 104 10.22 4.26 5.15
C ASP A 104 10.11 3.56 6.51
N ALA A 105 11.24 3.09 7.04
CA ALA A 105 11.28 2.27 8.24
C ALA A 105 12.01 2.99 9.38
N LYS A 106 11.49 2.85 10.60
CA LYS A 106 12.03 3.52 11.78
C LYS A 106 11.87 2.67 13.04
N TRP A 107 12.91 2.59 13.86
CA TRP A 107 12.80 2.14 15.24
C TRP A 107 12.42 3.30 16.16
N CYS A 108 11.69 3.02 17.24
CA CYS A 108 11.24 4.02 18.19
C CYS A 108 12.36 4.90 18.78
N ASN A 109 13.57 4.36 18.92
CA ASN A 109 14.73 5.08 19.46
C ASN A 109 15.63 5.73 18.40
N GLU A 110 15.34 5.58 17.11
CA GLU A 110 16.08 6.24 16.03
C GLU A 110 15.55 7.66 15.80
N THR A 111 16.44 8.61 15.50
CA THR A 111 16.05 9.99 15.14
C THR A 111 15.65 10.09 13.68
N THR A 112 16.37 9.38 12.81
CA THR A 112 16.17 9.34 11.36
C THR A 112 15.59 8.01 10.93
N SER A 113 14.76 8.04 9.90
CA SER A 113 14.24 6.83 9.27
C SER A 113 15.14 6.34 8.13
N ARG A 114 14.90 5.12 7.66
CA ARG A 114 15.65 4.45 6.59
C ARG A 114 14.71 4.09 5.46
N LYS A 115 15.07 4.51 4.25
CA LYS A 115 14.26 4.29 3.06
C LYS A 115 14.81 3.16 2.20
N VAL A 116 13.91 2.32 1.70
CA VAL A 116 14.20 1.27 0.71
C VAL A 116 13.08 1.18 -0.31
N THR A 117 13.40 0.71 -1.51
CA THR A 117 12.39 0.38 -2.51
C THR A 117 11.86 -1.04 -2.30
N ALA A 118 10.57 -1.23 -2.49
CA ALA A 118 9.88 -2.52 -2.42
C ALA A 118 9.15 -2.84 -3.72
N GLU A 119 9.08 -4.13 -4.04
CA GLU A 119 8.11 -4.65 -5.00
C GLU A 119 6.77 -4.86 -4.27
N LEU A 120 5.70 -4.25 -4.75
CA LEU A 120 4.34 -4.43 -4.27
C LEU A 120 3.58 -5.43 -5.15
N ASP A 121 3.02 -6.47 -4.54
CA ASP A 121 1.96 -7.30 -5.12
C ASP A 121 0.62 -6.95 -4.45
N ALA A 122 -0.28 -6.34 -5.22
CA ALA A 122 -1.57 -5.85 -4.75
C ALA A 122 -2.73 -6.75 -5.16
N SER A 123 -3.55 -7.12 -4.18
CA SER A 123 -4.83 -7.79 -4.37
C SER A 123 -5.96 -7.02 -3.68
N THR A 124 -7.21 -7.47 -3.88
CA THR A 124 -8.38 -6.84 -3.27
C THR A 124 -8.34 -6.88 -1.74
N SER A 125 -7.82 -7.95 -1.14
CA SER A 125 -7.82 -8.14 0.32
C SER A 125 -6.44 -7.98 0.97
N VAL A 126 -5.36 -8.13 0.19
CA VAL A 126 -3.99 -8.20 0.71
C VAL A 126 -3.03 -7.38 -0.13
N LEU A 127 -2.14 -6.64 0.52
CA LEU A 127 -0.95 -6.04 -0.08
C LEU A 127 0.29 -6.77 0.44
N THR A 128 1.20 -7.13 -0.46
CA THR A 128 2.47 -7.77 -0.09
C THR A 128 3.64 -6.95 -0.62
N PHE A 129 4.47 -6.45 0.28
CA PHE A 129 5.67 -5.68 -0.04
C PHE A 129 6.89 -6.55 0.14
N SER A 130 7.71 -6.69 -0.92
CA SER A 130 8.95 -7.44 -0.89
C SER A 130 10.14 -6.51 -1.04
N PHE A 131 10.97 -6.39 0.00
CA PHE A 131 12.10 -5.46 0.05
C PHE A 131 13.31 -6.03 0.80
N ILE A 132 14.46 -5.38 0.66
CA ILE A 132 15.64 -5.69 1.46
C ILE A 132 15.44 -5.07 2.85
N TYR A 133 15.67 -5.86 3.91
CA TYR A 133 15.54 -5.39 5.28
C TYR A 133 16.37 -4.11 5.52
N PRO A 134 15.78 -2.98 6.00
CA PRO A 134 16.47 -1.69 6.07
C PRO A 134 17.71 -1.63 6.97
N TRP A 135 17.84 -2.57 7.90
CA TRP A 135 19.03 -2.73 8.76
C TRP A 135 19.92 -3.91 8.34
N ALA A 136 19.78 -4.39 7.11
CA ALA A 136 20.66 -5.44 6.58
C ALA A 136 22.11 -4.97 6.56
N THR A 137 23.04 -5.82 7.02
CA THR A 137 24.49 -5.56 6.96
C THR A 137 25.09 -6.07 5.66
N SER A 138 26.20 -5.47 5.22
CA SER A 138 26.96 -5.86 4.03
C SER A 138 27.49 -7.30 4.06
N THR A 139 27.62 -7.89 5.25
CA THR A 139 27.99 -9.29 5.48
C THR A 139 26.88 -10.30 5.19
N GLY A 140 25.71 -9.84 4.72
CA GLY A 140 24.82 -10.64 3.87
C GLY A 140 23.84 -11.58 4.59
N LYS A 141 23.60 -11.41 5.90
CA LYS A 141 22.73 -12.32 6.65
C LYS A 141 21.28 -11.84 6.81
N TYR A 142 20.69 -11.22 5.79
CA TYR A 142 19.29 -10.80 5.84
C TYR A 142 18.57 -11.05 4.50
N PRO A 143 17.55 -11.92 4.48
CA PRO A 143 16.84 -12.27 3.26
C PRO A 143 15.92 -11.13 2.78
N LYS A 144 15.55 -11.19 1.49
CA LYS A 144 14.40 -10.44 0.95
C LYS A 144 13.22 -10.68 1.90
N THR A 145 12.74 -9.59 2.49
CA THR A 145 11.71 -9.61 3.53
C THR A 145 10.36 -9.34 2.88
N LYS A 146 9.31 -10.01 3.38
CA LYS A 146 7.94 -9.79 2.95
C LYS A 146 7.11 -9.23 4.09
N PHE A 147 6.57 -8.03 3.89
CA PHE A 147 5.59 -7.43 4.78
C PHE A 147 4.21 -7.54 4.13
N ARG A 148 3.23 -8.05 4.89
CA ARG A 148 1.86 -8.22 4.41
C ARG A 148 0.96 -7.25 5.15
N ILE A 149 0.01 -6.64 4.43
CA ILE A 149 -1.10 -5.88 5.00
C ILE A 149 -2.41 -6.53 4.58
N GLU A 150 -3.25 -6.88 5.54
CA GLU A 150 -4.63 -7.26 5.34
C GLU A 150 -5.51 -6.03 5.34
N ARG A 151 -6.06 -5.69 4.17
CA ARG A 151 -6.75 -4.40 3.94
C ARG A 151 -8.06 -4.27 4.69
N ASN A 152 -8.74 -5.39 4.95
CA ASN A 152 -10.05 -5.38 5.62
C ASN A 152 -9.92 -5.26 7.15
N SER A 153 -8.91 -5.92 7.73
CA SER A 153 -8.66 -5.91 9.17
C SER A 153 -7.69 -4.80 9.59
N MET A 154 -7.01 -4.16 8.62
CA MET A 154 -5.95 -3.19 8.85
C MET A 154 -4.85 -3.73 9.77
N ARG A 155 -4.56 -5.02 9.62
CA ARG A 155 -3.48 -5.72 10.32
C ARG A 155 -2.34 -5.98 9.36
N GLY A 156 -1.11 -5.87 9.83
CA GLY A 156 0.06 -6.17 9.02
C GLY A 156 1.15 -6.88 9.80
N GLY A 157 2.24 -7.17 9.11
CA GLY A 157 3.43 -7.72 9.73
C GLY A 157 4.27 -8.59 8.81
N PHE A 158 5.31 -9.20 9.38
CA PHE A 158 6.23 -10.07 8.65
C PHE A 158 5.75 -11.52 8.68
N PHE A 159 5.48 -12.11 7.51
CA PHE A 159 5.06 -13.51 7.35
C PHE A 159 3.91 -13.95 8.29
N ASN A 160 4.23 -14.63 9.41
CA ASN A 160 3.27 -15.19 10.37
C ASN A 160 2.93 -14.23 11.51
N ASP A 161 3.59 -13.07 11.57
CA ASP A 161 3.48 -12.10 12.65
C ASP A 161 2.51 -10.98 12.28
N ILE A 162 1.29 -11.34 11.85
CA ILE A 162 0.25 -10.38 11.44
C ILE A 162 -0.44 -9.82 12.69
N ASP A 163 0.30 -9.09 13.50
CA ASP A 163 -0.23 -8.46 14.71
C ASP A 163 0.03 -6.95 14.81
N TRP A 164 0.56 -6.35 13.74
CA TRP A 164 0.83 -4.93 13.69
C TRP A 164 -0.44 -4.17 13.38
N GLN A 165 -0.60 -3.00 14.00
CA GLN A 165 -1.68 -2.09 13.66
C GLN A 165 -1.27 -1.27 12.44
N CYS A 166 -2.10 -1.28 11.40
CA CYS A 166 -1.92 -0.44 10.23
C CYS A 166 -3.05 0.58 10.10
N GLU A 167 -2.78 1.67 9.40
CA GLU A 167 -3.75 2.70 9.05
C GLU A 167 -3.43 3.30 7.69
N LEU A 168 -4.44 3.83 7.01
CA LEU A 168 -4.26 4.64 5.82
C LEU A 168 -3.97 6.09 6.25
N ALA A 169 -2.77 6.58 5.96
CA ALA A 169 -2.44 7.98 6.21
C ALA A 169 -3.02 8.86 5.09
N GLY A 170 -3.65 9.97 5.45
CA GLY A 170 -4.19 10.94 4.50
C GLY A 170 -5.67 10.75 4.10
N VAL A 171 -6.43 9.84 4.73
CA VAL A 171 -7.87 9.66 4.45
C VAL A 171 -8.77 10.50 5.38
N ASN A 172 -8.22 11.12 6.43
CA ASN A 172 -8.98 12.03 7.31
C ASN A 172 -8.13 13.27 7.64
N GLN A 173 -8.28 14.31 6.84
CA GLN A 173 -8.07 15.70 7.25
C GLN A 173 -9.16 16.57 6.61
N GLU A 174 -10.38 16.40 7.11
CA GLU A 174 -11.40 17.46 7.15
C GLU A 174 -11.62 17.84 8.62
#